data_AF-A0A8T3TCU0-F1
#
_entry.id   AF-A0A8T3TCU0-F1
#
_cell.length_a   1.000
_cell.length_b   1.000
_cell.length_c   1.000
_cell.angle_alpha   90.00
_cell.angle_beta   90.00
_cell.angle_gamma   90.00
#
_symmetry.space_group_name_H-M   'P 1'
#
loop_
_entity.id
_entity.type
_entity.pdbx_description
1 polymer ?
#
loop_
_entity_poly.entity_id
_entity_poly.type
_entity_poly.pdbx_seq_one_letter_code
_entity_poly.pdbx_strand_id
1 'polypeptide(L)' 'MEHNRTPFERVQDDDTFWNGTPEEIAERMAPYVELGFRTIISEVPAPYDIETLERLIGQVKPLVDRG' A
#
# COMPACT_ATOMS: atom_id res chain seq x y z
N MET A 1 -0.05 -7.82 -6.45
CA MET A 1 -0.18 -6.89 -7.60
C MET A 1 -0.23 -7.61 -8.94
N GLU A 2 0.31 -8.84 -9.02
CA GLU A 2 0.36 -9.67 -10.23
C GLU A 2 -1.03 -9.87 -10.89
N HIS A 3 -2.11 -9.84 -10.11
CA HIS A 3 -3.46 -10.05 -10.65
C HIS A 3 -4.18 -8.75 -11.02
N ASN A 4 -3.64 -7.60 -10.63
CA ASN A 4 -4.14 -6.29 -11.03
C ASN A 4 -3.90 -6.09 -12.54
N ARG A 5 -4.94 -5.67 -13.27
CA ARG A 5 -4.88 -5.48 -14.73
C ARG A 5 -4.77 -4.02 -15.14
N THR A 6 -4.60 -3.12 -14.18
CA THR A 6 -4.36 -1.70 -14.46
C THR A 6 -3.00 -1.56 -15.14
N PRO A 7 -2.93 -1.07 -16.39
CA PRO A 7 -1.65 -0.87 -17.06
C PRO A 7 -0.79 0.13 -16.29
N PHE A 8 0.46 -0.22 -16.01
CA PHE A 8 1.36 0.60 -15.19
C PHE A 8 1.54 2.02 -15.75
N GLU A 9 1.64 2.17 -17.07
CA GLU A 9 1.76 3.46 -17.77
C GLU A 9 0.64 4.46 -17.42
N ARG A 10 -0.53 3.99 -16.96
CA ARG A 10 -1.65 4.87 -16.58
C ARG A 10 -1.52 5.47 -15.19
N VAL A 11 -0.62 4.94 -14.37
CA VAL A 11 -0.53 5.22 -12.92
C VAL A 11 0.92 5.44 -12.46
N GLN A 12 1.90 5.31 -13.35
CA GLN A 12 3.32 5.45 -13.03
C GLN A 12 3.69 6.83 -12.46
N ASP A 13 2.95 7.87 -12.85
CA ASP A 13 3.15 9.26 -12.45
C ASP A 13 2.14 9.70 -11.38
N ASP A 14 1.40 8.76 -10.80
CA ASP A 14 0.41 9.02 -9.75
C ASP A 14 1.05 8.85 -8.36
N ASP A 15 1.19 9.96 -7.63
CA ASP A 15 1.77 9.98 -6.28
C ASP A 15 0.95 9.20 -5.24
N THR A 16 -0.28 8.80 -5.58
CA THR A 16 -1.13 7.96 -4.74
C THR A 16 -1.00 6.46 -5.06
N PHE A 17 -0.27 6.10 -6.13
CA PHE A 17 -0.08 4.72 -6.55
C PHE A 17 1.21 4.11 -6.00
N TRP A 18 1.13 3.56 -4.79
CA TRP A 18 2.30 3.03 -4.09
C TRP A 18 2.54 1.54 -4.41
N ASN A 19 3.70 1.23 -4.99
CA ASN A 19 4.20 -0.13 -5.15
C ASN A 19 5.57 -0.28 -4.51
N GLY A 20 5.83 -1.47 -3.97
CA GLY A 20 7.09 -1.79 -3.32
C GLY A 20 7.00 -3.03 -2.44
N THR A 21 8.07 -3.30 -1.71
CA THR A 21 8.10 -4.30 -0.65
C THR A 21 7.26 -3.85 0.55
N PRO A 22 6.88 -4.74 1.47
CA PRO A 22 6.15 -4.35 2.67
C PRO A 22 6.84 -3.24 3.48
N GLU A 23 8.17 -3.26 3.54
CA GLU A 23 8.99 -2.26 4.23
C GLU A 23 8.91 -0.89 3.55
N GLU A 24 9.04 -0.83 2.23
CA GLU A 24 8.92 0.42 1.47
C GLU A 24 7.52 1.04 1.59
N ILE A 25 6.48 0.21 1.65
CA ILE A 25 5.12 0.68 1.86
C ILE A 25 4.93 1.19 3.30
N ALA A 26 5.47 0.49 4.31
CA ALA A 26 5.40 0.94 5.69
C ALA A 26 6.16 2.26 5.91
N GLU A 27 7.34 2.41 5.29
CA GLU A 27 8.13 3.65 5.33
C GLU A 27 7.37 4.83 4.72
N ARG A 28 6.67 4.62 3.59
CA ARG A 28 5.78 5.64 3.02
C ARG A 28 4.64 6.06 3.96
N MET A 29 4.17 5.16 4.82
CA MET A 29 3.09 5.45 5.78
C MET A 29 3.58 6.19 7.04
N ALA A 30 4.85 6.03 7.41
CA ALA A 30 5.41 6.54 8.67
C ALA A 30 5.18 8.04 8.88
N PRO A 31 5.41 8.95 7.90
CA PRO A 31 5.19 10.39 8.12
C PRO A 31 3.74 10.74 8.46
N TYR A 32 2.76 10.01 7.90
CA TYR A 32 1.35 10.22 8.21
C TYR A 32 1.00 9.76 9.63
N VAL A 33 1.56 8.63 10.06
CA VAL A 33 1.38 8.11 11.42
C VAL A 33 2.02 9.04 12.45
N GLU A 34 3.22 9.57 12.17
CA GLU A 34 3.90 10.57 13.00
C GLU A 34 3.07 11.85 13.17
N LEU A 35 2.35 12.27 12.12
CA LEU A 35 1.41 13.40 12.18
C LEU A 35 0.11 13.08 12.95
N GLY A 36 -0.09 11.83 13.37
CA GLY A 36 -1.22 11.38 14.19
C GLY A 36 -2.38 10.76 13.41
N PHE A 37 -2.25 10.56 12.10
CA PHE A 37 -3.25 9.80 11.33
C PHE A 37 -3.25 8.33 11.74
N ARG A 38 -4.44 7.76 11.95
CA ARG A 38 -4.62 6.36 12.41
C ARG A 38 -5.41 5.49 11.44
N THR A 39 -5.82 6.06 10.32
CA THR A 39 -6.65 5.37 9.33
C THR A 39 -6.03 5.59 7.97
N ILE A 40 -5.82 4.48 7.27
CA ILE A 40 -5.32 4.45 5.90
C ILE A 40 -6.36 3.70 5.08
N ILE A 41 -6.74 4.28 3.96
CA ILE A 41 -7.68 3.68 3.00
C ILE A 41 -6.83 3.22 1.82
N SER A 42 -6.87 1.92 1.51
CA SER A 42 -6.21 1.36 0.33
C SER A 42 -7.22 1.18 -0.78
N GLU A 43 -7.01 1.88 -1.89
CA GLU A 43 -7.77 1.68 -3.12
C GLU A 43 -7.07 0.62 -3.97
N VAL A 44 -7.73 -0.54 -4.14
CA VAL A 44 -7.19 -1.65 -4.92
C VAL A 44 -8.01 -1.79 -6.20
N PRO A 45 -7.40 -1.68 -7.40
CA PRO A 45 -8.15 -1.80 -8.64
C PRO A 45 -8.64 -3.23 -8.87
N ALA A 46 -9.73 -3.36 -9.64
CA ALA A 46 -10.22 -4.64 -10.09
C ALA A 46 -9.12 -5.41 -10.88
N PRO A 47 -8.99 -6.74 -10.70
CA PRO A 47 -9.92 -7.64 -10.02
C PRO A 47 -9.71 -7.80 -8.51
N TYR A 48 -9.11 -6.82 -7.82
CA TYR A 48 -8.88 -6.83 -6.36
C TYR A 48 -7.93 -7.94 -5.95
N ASP A 49 -6.64 -7.72 -6.20
CA ASP A 49 -5.61 -8.70 -5.93
C ASP A 49 -5.59 -9.09 -4.44
N ILE A 50 -6.01 -10.33 -4.16
CA ILE A 50 -6.16 -10.87 -2.81
C ILE A 50 -4.80 -10.93 -2.11
N GLU A 51 -3.74 -11.32 -2.81
CA GLU A 51 -2.40 -11.39 -2.22
C GLU A 51 -1.96 -10.00 -1.72
N THR A 52 -2.24 -8.95 -2.51
CA THR A 52 -1.94 -7.57 -2.08
C THR A 52 -2.69 -7.21 -0.80
N LEU A 53 -3.97 -7.55 -0.69
CA LEU A 53 -4.75 -7.29 0.53
C LEU A 53 -4.25 -8.08 1.74
N GLU A 54 -3.96 -9.37 1.56
CA GLU A 54 -3.42 -10.23 2.62
C GLU A 54 -2.07 -9.74 3.11
N ARG A 55 -1.20 -9.29 2.21
CA ARG A 55 0.12 -8.74 2.56
C ARG A 55 0.04 -7.36 3.20
N LEU A 56 -0.89 -6.51 2.78
CA LEU A 56 -1.14 -5.23 3.44
C LEU A 56 -1.48 -5.44 4.93
N ILE A 57 -2.37 -6.40 5.23
CA ILE A 57 -2.78 -6.68 6.62
C ILE A 57 -1.72 -7.49 7.38
N GLY A 58 -1.15 -8.52 6.76
CA GLY A 58 -0.27 -9.48 7.43
C GLY A 58 1.20 -9.06 7.51
N GLN A 59 1.67 -8.21 6.60
CA GLN A 59 3.10 -7.84 6.48
C GLN A 59 3.31 -6.34 6.70
N VAL A 60 2.52 -5.47 6.08
CA VAL A 60 2.71 -4.01 6.19
C VAL A 60 2.23 -3.48 7.53
N LYS A 61 0.96 -3.75 7.91
CA LYS A 61 0.40 -3.22 9.15
C LYS A 61 1.27 -3.50 10.40
N PRO A 62 1.83 -4.71 10.62
CA PRO A 62 2.71 -4.96 11.76
C PRO A 62 4.00 -4.15 11.75
N LEU A 63 4.48 -3.70 10.59
CA LEU A 63 5.66 -2.82 10.49
C LEU A 63 5.27 -1.38 10.87
N VAL A 64 4.13 -0.91 10.38
CA VAL A 64 3.58 0.42 10.72
C VAL A 64 3.27 0.53 12.21
N ASP A 65 2.67 -0.51 12.82
CA ASP A 65 2.30 -0.50 14.24
C ASP A 65 3.51 -0.54 15.21
N ARG A 66 4.72 -0.83 14.71
CA ARG A 66 5.96 -0.88 15.51
C ARG A 66 6.72 0.46 15.55
N GLY A 67 6.49 1.33 14.56
CA GLY A 67 7.02 2.69 14.52
C GLY A 67 6.16 3.65 15.33
#